data_AF-A0A1Y1MF66-F1
#
_entry.id   AF-A0A1Y1MF66-F1
#
_cell.length_a   1.000
_cell.length_b   1.000
_cell.length_c   1.000
_cell.angle_alpha   90.00
_cell.angle_beta   90.00
_cell.angle_gamma   90.00
#
_symmetry.space_group_name_H-M   'P 1'
#
loop_
_entity.id
_entity.type
_entity.pdbx_description
1 polymer ?
#
loop_
_entity_poly.entity_id
_entity_poly.type
_entity_poly.pdbx_seq_one_letter_code
_entity_poly.pdbx_strand_id
1 'polypeptide(L)'
;MFIFYCPRRLNEVEMEKIGRKKIHGHLDITQLSTFSKEDLIDKIIALQCHNVELKNIIAKSQQRNQKRSYPPQKPFDFTRCKFRHVLLQVLYLGWDYQGYACQEDSLNTIEHFLFEALLKTCLIKDRQSSNYHRCGRTDKGVSAFGQVISLDLRSNNHDLDREINYCIILNKVLPPAIRCVAWCPVSDNFSARFNCTLRKYKYFFPKGFLNIQVSYII
;
A
#
# COMPACT_ATOMS: atom_id res chain seq x y z
N MET A 1 3.22 17.20 9.10
CA MET A 1 2.23 16.11 9.27
C MET A 1 0.97 16.52 8.51
N PHE A 2 0.48 15.77 7.54
CA PHE A 2 -0.81 16.06 6.86
C PHE A 2 -1.90 15.17 7.44
N ILE A 3 -2.55 15.58 8.52
CA ILE A 3 -3.76 14.91 8.97
C ILE A 3 -4.92 15.49 8.16
N PHE A 4 -5.56 14.67 7.34
CA PHE A 4 -6.87 14.98 6.79
C PHE A 4 -7.92 14.44 7.75
N TYR A 5 -8.69 15.33 8.39
CA TYR A 5 -10.00 14.97 8.95
C TYR A 5 -11.06 15.52 8.01
N CYS A 6 -11.54 14.67 7.10
CA CYS A 6 -12.74 14.95 6.32
C CYS A 6 -13.90 14.23 7.00
N PRO A 7 -14.86 14.94 7.63
CA PRO A 7 -16.10 14.30 8.02
C PRO A 7 -16.86 14.04 6.71
N ARG A 8 -16.87 12.78 6.24
CA ARG A 8 -17.80 12.36 5.19
C ARG A 8 -19.22 12.62 5.70
N ARG A 9 -19.87 13.66 5.19
CA ARG A 9 -21.32 13.61 4.92
C ARG A 9 -21.46 12.74 3.68
N LEU A 10 -21.62 11.43 3.89
CA LEU A 10 -22.24 10.57 2.90
C LEU A 10 -23.74 10.73 3.09
N ASN A 11 -24.43 11.22 2.07
CA ASN A 11 -25.87 11.10 1.98
C ASN A 11 -26.21 9.61 2.03
N GLU A 12 -27.12 9.25 2.94
CA GLU A 12 -27.75 7.95 3.04
C GLU A 12 -28.50 7.69 1.72
N VAL A 13 -27.84 7.01 0.79
CA VAL A 13 -28.50 6.36 -0.34
C VAL A 13 -28.26 4.86 -0.15
N GLU A 14 -29.37 4.16 0.04
CA GLU A 14 -29.50 2.75 0.41
C GLU A 14 -28.56 1.84 -0.40
N MET A 15 -27.55 1.31 0.28
CA MET A 15 -26.88 0.09 -0.15
C MET A 15 -27.66 -1.08 0.42
N GLU A 16 -28.49 -1.66 -0.43
CA GLU A 16 -29.21 -2.90 -0.24
C GLU A 16 -28.33 -3.95 0.48
N LYS A 17 -28.87 -4.46 1.58
CA LYS A 17 -28.20 -5.33 2.54
C LYS A 17 -27.83 -6.66 1.88
N ILE A 18 -26.61 -6.80 1.36
CA ILE A 18 -25.97 -8.12 1.26
C ILE A 18 -25.66 -8.54 2.70
N GLY A 19 -26.58 -9.34 3.27
CA GLY A 19 -26.51 -9.81 4.64
C GLY A 19 -25.19 -10.50 4.93
N ARG A 20 -24.30 -9.84 5.67
CA ARG A 20 -23.27 -10.54 6.45
C ARG A 20 -24.02 -11.46 7.40
N LYS A 21 -24.08 -12.76 7.11
CA LYS A 21 -24.56 -13.76 8.07
C LYS A 21 -23.79 -13.55 9.37
N LYS A 22 -24.50 -13.18 10.43
CA LYS A 22 -23.97 -13.06 11.79
C LYS A 22 -23.15 -14.31 12.10
N ILE A 23 -21.88 -14.13 12.43
CA ILE A 23 -21.06 -15.18 13.03
C ILE A 23 -21.80 -15.56 14.32
N HIS A 24 -22.45 -16.72 14.33
CA HIS A 24 -23.10 -17.22 15.54
C HIS A 24 -22.01 -17.37 16.61
N GLY A 25 -22.28 -16.83 17.80
CA GLY A 25 -21.37 -16.84 18.94
C GLY A 25 -20.88 -18.24 19.26
N HIS A 26 -19.66 -18.32 19.78
CA HIS A 26 -19.09 -19.56 20.29
C HIS A 26 -20.06 -20.16 21.31
N LEU A 27 -20.54 -21.39 21.06
CA LEU A 27 -21.36 -22.10 22.04
C LEU A 27 -20.50 -22.36 23.28
N ASP A 28 -21.01 -21.96 24.43
CA ASP A 28 -20.33 -22.14 25.72
C ASP A 28 -20.70 -23.51 26.33
N ILE A 29 -19.86 -24.02 27.22
CA ILE A 29 -19.97 -25.37 27.78
C ILE A 29 -21.32 -25.56 28.51
N THR A 30 -21.79 -24.51 29.18
CA THR A 30 -23.08 -24.46 29.89
C THR A 30 -24.28 -24.63 28.97
N GLN A 31 -24.18 -24.17 27.71
CA GLN A 31 -25.23 -24.34 26.72
C GLN A 31 -25.16 -25.74 26.12
N LEU A 32 -23.96 -26.27 25.87
CA LEU A 32 -23.77 -27.62 25.34
C LEU A 32 -24.28 -28.70 26.29
N SER A 33 -24.20 -28.49 27.61
CA SER A 33 -24.74 -29.41 28.61
C SER A 33 -26.27 -29.49 28.67
N THR A 34 -26.99 -28.53 28.05
CA THR A 34 -28.46 -28.55 27.99
C THR A 34 -29.02 -29.34 26.81
N PHE A 35 -28.18 -29.75 25.86
CA PHE A 35 -28.61 -30.53 24.70
C PHE A 35 -28.74 -32.01 25.06
N SER A 36 -29.71 -32.68 24.41
CA SER A 36 -29.79 -34.14 24.50
C SER A 36 -28.59 -34.79 23.81
N LYS A 37 -28.34 -36.06 24.13
CA LYS A 37 -27.25 -36.83 23.52
C LYS A 37 -27.43 -36.93 22.00
N GLU A 38 -28.67 -37.11 21.56
CA GLU A 38 -29.07 -37.21 20.16
C GLU A 38 -28.80 -35.88 19.42
N ASP A 39 -29.18 -34.74 20.02
CA ASP A 39 -28.93 -33.42 19.43
C ASP A 39 -27.43 -33.11 19.27
N LEU A 40 -26.62 -33.54 20.24
CA LEU A 40 -25.16 -33.38 20.20
C LEU A 40 -24.54 -34.23 19.09
N ILE A 41 -25.03 -35.45 18.88
CA ILE A 41 -24.57 -36.33 17.78
C ILE A 41 -24.87 -35.68 16.43
N ASP A 42 -26.10 -35.20 16.22
CA ASP A 42 -26.51 -34.53 14.98
C ASP A 42 -25.68 -33.26 14.72
N LYS A 43 -25.40 -32.48 15.77
CA LYS A 43 -24.55 -31.29 15.69
C LYS A 43 -23.12 -31.64 15.28
N ILE A 44 -22.55 -32.70 15.83
CA ILE A 44 -21.19 -33.17 15.50
C ILE A 44 -21.14 -33.62 14.04
N ILE A 45 -22.13 -34.37 13.56
CA ILE A 45 -22.21 -34.80 12.16
C ILE A 45 -22.30 -33.58 11.22
N ALA A 46 -23.13 -32.59 11.56
CA ALA A 46 -23.26 -31.36 10.78
C ALA A 46 -21.94 -30.55 10.74
N LEU A 47 -21.26 -30.42 11.89
CA LEU A 47 -19.97 -29.73 11.98
C LEU A 47 -18.87 -30.47 11.20
N GLN A 48 -18.85 -31.80 11.23
CA GLN A 48 -17.92 -32.60 10.44
C GLN A 48 -18.16 -32.38 8.94
N CYS A 49 -19.41 -32.44 8.50
CA CYS A 49 -19.79 -32.17 7.10
C CYS A 49 -19.36 -30.76 6.65
N HIS A 50 -19.65 -29.74 7.47
CA HIS A 50 -19.28 -28.36 7.16
C HIS A 50 -17.75 -28.15 7.11
N ASN A 51 -16.99 -28.77 8.02
CA ASN A 51 -15.54 -28.71 8.00
C ASN A 51 -14.95 -29.35 6.74
N VAL A 52 -15.52 -30.47 6.26
CA VAL A 52 -15.12 -31.11 5.00
C VAL A 52 -15.39 -30.17 3.82
N GLU A 53 -16.56 -29.51 3.79
CA GLU A 53 -16.90 -28.54 2.76
C GLU A 53 -15.94 -27.35 2.74
N LEU A 54 -15.64 -26.76 3.91
CA LEU A 54 -14.69 -25.66 4.03
C LEU A 54 -13.29 -26.06 3.55
N LYS A 55 -12.81 -27.25 3.92
CA LYS A 55 -11.52 -27.79 3.45
C LYS A 55 -11.51 -27.92 1.92
N ASN A 56 -12.60 -28.40 1.32
CA ASN A 56 -12.74 -28.51 -0.13
C ASN A 56 -12.78 -27.15 -0.83
N ILE A 57 -13.43 -26.14 -0.25
CA ILE A 57 -13.45 -24.76 -0.78
C ILE A 57 -12.05 -24.16 -0.74
N ILE A 58 -11.32 -24.32 0.37
CA ILE A 58 -9.94 -23.84 0.51
C ILE A 58 -9.04 -24.53 -0.52
N ALA A 59 -9.12 -25.86 -0.67
CA ALA A 59 -8.34 -26.60 -1.66
C ALA A 59 -8.63 -26.12 -3.10
N LYS A 60 -9.91 -25.91 -3.44
CA LYS A 60 -10.31 -25.36 -4.75
C LYS A 60 -9.81 -23.93 -4.98
N SER A 61 -9.75 -23.10 -3.93
CA SER A 61 -9.20 -21.75 -3.98
C SER A 61 -7.68 -21.75 -4.23
N GLN A 62 -6.96 -22.60 -3.50
CA GLN A 62 -5.51 -22.79 -3.68
C GLN A 62 -5.16 -23.31 -5.08
N GLN A 63 -5.92 -24.27 -5.61
CA GLN A 63 -5.73 -24.76 -6.98
C GLN A 63 -6.02 -23.69 -8.06
N ARG A 64 -7.00 -22.80 -7.84
CA ARG A 64 -7.24 -21.67 -8.76
C ARG A 64 -6.10 -20.66 -8.76
N ASN A 65 -5.48 -20.39 -7.62
CA ASN A 65 -4.31 -19.52 -7.53
C ASN A 65 -3.07 -20.15 -8.18
N GLN A 66 -2.90 -21.48 -8.10
CA GLN A 66 -1.81 -22.19 -8.78
C GLN A 66 -1.98 -22.22 -10.32
N LYS A 67 -3.20 -22.34 -10.84
CA LYS A 67 -3.48 -22.33 -12.28
C LYS A 67 -3.24 -20.97 -12.97
N ARG A 68 -3.06 -19.89 -12.20
CA ARG A 68 -2.63 -18.56 -12.70
C ARG A 68 -1.12 -18.33 -12.57
N SER A 69 -0.33 -19.38 -12.37
CA SER A 69 1.13 -19.27 -12.42
C SER A 69 1.56 -19.19 -13.89
N TYR A 70 1.82 -17.97 -14.36
CA TYR A 70 2.63 -17.76 -15.56
C TYR A 70 3.96 -18.51 -15.41
N PRO A 71 4.57 -19.00 -16.51
CA PRO A 71 5.89 -19.61 -16.43
C PRO A 71 6.86 -18.66 -15.71
N PRO A 72 7.77 -19.18 -14.88
CA PRO A 72 8.75 -18.34 -14.19
C PRO A 72 9.51 -17.54 -15.24
N GLN A 73 9.30 -16.23 -15.26
CA GLN A 73 9.99 -15.37 -16.20
C GLN A 73 11.48 -15.45 -15.92
N LYS A 74 12.30 -15.52 -16.98
CA LYS A 74 13.76 -15.50 -16.83
C LYS A 74 14.15 -14.28 -15.98
N PRO A 75 15.06 -14.44 -15.00
CA PRO A 75 15.48 -13.33 -14.16
C PRO A 75 16.06 -12.22 -15.05
N PHE A 76 15.65 -10.98 -14.77
CA PHE A 76 16.10 -9.83 -15.53
C PHE A 76 17.60 -9.61 -15.31
N ASP A 77 18.36 -9.50 -16.40
CA ASP A 77 19.80 -9.33 -16.33
C ASP A 77 20.18 -7.85 -16.15
N PHE A 78 20.57 -7.51 -14.92
CA PHE A 78 20.98 -6.16 -14.56
C PHE A 78 22.44 -5.82 -14.91
N THR A 79 23.25 -6.76 -15.39
CA THR A 79 24.67 -6.49 -15.75
C THR A 79 24.78 -5.59 -16.97
N ARG A 80 23.80 -5.66 -17.87
CA ARG A 80 23.72 -4.86 -19.10
C ARG A 80 23.06 -3.50 -18.89
N CYS A 81 22.56 -3.24 -17.69
CA CYS A 81 21.83 -2.03 -17.35
C CYS A 81 22.77 -0.98 -16.78
N LYS A 82 22.52 0.28 -17.16
CA LYS A 82 23.16 1.44 -16.57
C LYS A 82 22.22 2.08 -15.56
N PHE A 83 22.77 2.77 -14.59
CA PHE A 83 22.01 3.41 -13.51
C PHE A 83 22.28 4.91 -13.50
N ARG A 84 21.28 5.68 -13.06
CA ARG A 84 21.37 7.11 -12.87
C ARG A 84 20.71 7.50 -11.56
N HIS A 85 21.33 8.43 -10.84
CA HIS A 85 20.70 9.04 -9.67
C HIS A 85 19.60 10.01 -10.09
N VAL A 86 18.39 9.81 -9.56
CA VAL A 86 17.23 10.64 -9.87
C VAL A 86 16.46 11.02 -8.62
N LEU A 87 15.70 12.11 -8.73
CA LEU A 87 14.62 12.44 -7.83
C LEU A 87 13.30 11.94 -8.41
N LEU A 88 12.48 11.30 -7.58
CA LEU A 88 11.08 11.02 -7.89
C LEU A 88 10.18 11.84 -6.95
N GLN A 89 9.18 12.50 -7.53
CA GLN A 89 8.11 13.13 -6.79
C GLN A 89 6.90 12.20 -6.71
N VAL A 90 6.53 11.84 -5.49
CA VAL A 90 5.44 10.93 -5.18
C VAL A 90 4.33 11.66 -4.44
N LEU A 91 3.11 11.42 -4.90
CA LEU A 91 1.87 11.85 -4.27
C LEU A 91 1.14 10.63 -3.74
N TYR A 92 0.61 10.72 -2.52
CA TYR A 92 -0.23 9.66 -1.97
C TYR A 92 -1.28 10.16 -1.00
N LEU A 93 -2.40 9.44 -0.96
CA LEU A 93 -3.43 9.56 0.07
C LEU A 93 -3.11 8.57 1.19
N GLY A 94 -2.79 9.08 2.37
CA GLY A 94 -2.24 8.28 3.46
C GLY A 94 -3.28 7.60 4.38
N TRP A 95 -4.58 7.84 4.18
CA TRP A 95 -5.63 7.39 5.11
C TRP A 95 -5.62 5.89 5.38
N ASP A 96 -5.48 5.08 4.33
CA ASP A 96 -5.52 3.62 4.44
C ASP A 96 -4.14 3.00 4.72
N TYR A 97 -3.10 3.82 4.90
CA TYR A 97 -1.71 3.37 5.04
C TYR A 97 -1.15 3.68 6.43
N GLN A 98 -0.24 2.83 6.88
CA GLN A 98 0.43 2.93 8.19
C GLN A 98 1.65 3.86 8.16
N GLY A 99 1.56 4.92 7.36
CA GLY A 99 2.59 5.93 7.18
C GLY A 99 3.52 5.62 6.02
N TYR A 100 4.58 6.43 5.91
CA TYR A 100 5.50 6.34 4.80
C TYR A 100 6.46 5.15 4.91
N ALA A 101 7.23 5.09 6.00
CA ALA A 101 8.34 4.15 6.14
C ALA A 101 7.85 2.73 6.47
N CYS A 102 8.50 1.71 5.90
CA CYS A 102 8.22 0.32 6.21
C CYS A 102 8.39 0.02 7.70
N GLN A 103 7.53 -0.86 8.21
CA GLN A 103 7.57 -1.40 9.57
C GLN A 103 7.77 -2.92 9.48
N GLU A 104 8.30 -3.55 10.53
CA GLU A 104 8.53 -5.01 10.55
C GLU A 104 7.21 -5.79 10.58
N ASP A 105 6.20 -5.24 11.27
CA ASP A 105 4.91 -5.91 11.50
C ASP A 105 3.93 -5.76 10.34
N SER A 106 4.20 -4.88 9.37
CA SER A 106 3.23 -4.54 8.34
C SER A 106 3.83 -4.07 7.03
N LEU A 107 3.27 -4.62 5.96
CA LEU A 107 3.56 -4.27 4.58
C LEU A 107 2.70 -3.10 4.08
N ASN A 108 1.71 -2.64 4.86
CA ASN A 108 0.78 -1.61 4.41
C ASN A 108 1.32 -0.18 4.59
N THR A 109 2.46 0.10 3.95
CA THR A 109 3.17 1.39 4.01
C THR A 109 3.48 1.89 2.61
N ILE A 110 3.60 3.21 2.45
CA ILE A 110 3.87 3.80 1.12
C ILE A 110 5.20 3.33 0.55
N GLU A 111 6.24 3.25 1.39
CA GLU A 111 7.57 2.80 1.02
C GLU A 111 7.55 1.34 0.55
N HIS A 112 6.78 0.46 1.19
CA HIS A 112 6.65 -0.94 0.76
C HIS A 112 6.10 -1.03 -0.67
N PHE A 113 4.94 -0.43 -0.94
CA PHE A 113 4.33 -0.47 -2.28
C PHE A 113 5.18 0.20 -3.35
N LEU A 114 5.93 1.24 -2.98
CA LEU A 114 6.87 1.88 -3.87
C LEU A 114 8.03 0.95 -4.24
N PHE A 115 8.65 0.29 -3.27
CA PHE A 115 9.73 -0.68 -3.53
C PHE A 115 9.22 -1.91 -4.27
N GLU A 116 8.02 -2.39 -3.96
CA GLU A 116 7.37 -3.47 -4.71
C GLU A 116 7.22 -3.08 -6.19
N ALA A 117 6.73 -1.87 -6.47
CA ALA A 117 6.59 -1.38 -7.84
C ALA A 117 7.95 -1.20 -8.56
N LEU A 118 8.97 -0.69 -7.87
CA LEU A 118 10.32 -0.52 -8.42
C LEU A 118 10.97 -1.86 -8.77
N LEU A 119 10.82 -2.87 -7.91
CA LEU A 119 11.32 -4.22 -8.15
C LEU A 119 10.56 -4.91 -9.29
N LYS A 120 9.22 -4.84 -9.26
CA LYS A 120 8.36 -5.45 -10.28
C LYS A 120 8.57 -4.87 -11.67
N THR A 121 8.94 -3.60 -11.75
CA THR A 121 9.27 -2.91 -13.03
C THR A 121 10.73 -3.06 -13.45
N CYS A 122 11.54 -3.79 -12.66
CA CYS A 122 12.97 -4.01 -12.87
C CYS A 122 13.77 -2.69 -13.01
N LEU A 123 13.35 -1.66 -12.27
CA LEU A 123 14.05 -0.37 -12.24
C LEU A 123 15.20 -0.37 -11.23
N ILE A 124 15.11 -1.19 -10.19
CA ILE A 124 16.16 -1.40 -9.17
C ILE A 124 16.42 -2.90 -9.01
N LYS A 125 17.63 -3.25 -8.53
CA LYS A 125 17.99 -4.64 -8.18
C LYS A 125 17.43 -5.01 -6.82
N ASP A 126 17.76 -4.18 -5.83
CA ASP A 126 17.42 -4.35 -4.44
C ASP A 126 17.40 -2.98 -3.76
N ARG A 127 16.86 -2.95 -2.53
CA ARG A 127 16.74 -1.72 -1.75
C ARG A 127 18.09 -1.17 -1.29
N GLN A 128 19.05 -2.02 -0.96
CA GLN A 128 20.33 -1.63 -0.37
C GLN A 128 21.27 -0.99 -1.39
N SER A 129 21.29 -1.51 -2.61
CA SER A 129 22.13 -0.99 -3.71
C SER A 129 21.56 0.26 -4.40
N SER A 130 20.31 0.61 -4.14
CA SER A 130 19.60 1.69 -4.85
C SER A 130 19.92 3.12 -4.37
N ASN A 131 20.88 3.32 -3.46
CA ASN A 131 21.22 4.64 -2.89
C ASN A 131 19.99 5.46 -2.45
N TYR A 132 19.07 4.78 -1.76
CA TYR A 132 17.74 5.34 -1.49
C TYR A 132 17.74 6.32 -0.31
N HIS A 133 17.22 7.52 -0.56
CA HIS A 133 16.93 8.51 0.47
C HIS A 133 15.53 9.11 0.31
N ARG A 134 14.90 9.41 1.45
CA ARG A 134 13.57 10.03 1.53
C ARG A 134 13.65 11.40 2.16
N CYS A 135 12.93 12.37 1.57
CA CYS A 135 12.87 13.74 2.07
C CYS A 135 12.23 13.81 3.46
N GLY A 136 11.14 13.08 3.71
CA GLY A 136 10.48 13.04 5.02
C GLY A 136 9.91 11.67 5.36
N ARG A 137 9.63 11.43 6.64
CA ARG A 137 8.74 10.35 7.07
C ARG A 137 7.39 10.96 7.39
N THR A 138 6.31 10.34 6.94
CA THR A 138 4.95 10.69 7.35
C THR A 138 4.38 9.61 8.24
N ASP A 139 3.59 10.02 9.23
CA ASP A 139 2.94 9.12 10.16
C ASP A 139 1.70 8.44 9.55
N LYS A 140 1.13 7.49 10.28
CA LYS A 140 -0.10 6.80 9.88
C LYS A 140 -1.23 7.79 9.57
N GLY A 141 -1.95 7.55 8.47
CA GLY A 141 -3.05 8.41 8.04
C GLY A 141 -2.62 9.69 7.32
N VAL A 142 -1.31 9.98 7.25
CA VAL A 142 -0.81 11.24 6.70
C VAL A 142 -0.63 11.18 5.19
N SER A 143 -1.29 12.08 4.46
CA SER A 143 -1.13 12.21 3.00
C SER A 143 0.10 13.03 2.61
N ALA A 144 0.52 12.99 1.34
CA ALA A 144 1.55 13.90 0.83
C ALA A 144 1.30 14.23 -0.64
N PHE A 145 1.44 15.51 -1.00
CA PHE A 145 1.33 15.98 -2.39
C PHE A 145 2.67 16.04 -3.13
N GLY A 146 3.78 16.07 -2.40
CA GLY A 146 5.11 16.28 -2.96
C GLY A 146 6.18 15.62 -2.11
N GLN A 147 5.98 14.36 -1.75
CA GLN A 147 7.05 13.58 -1.14
C GLN A 147 8.13 13.36 -2.20
N VAL A 148 9.38 13.70 -1.88
CA VAL A 148 10.52 13.50 -2.78
C VAL A 148 11.42 12.40 -2.24
N ILE A 149 11.86 11.54 -3.14
CA ILE A 149 12.88 10.52 -2.87
C ILE A 149 14.01 10.66 -3.87
N SER A 150 15.23 10.32 -3.44
CA SER A 150 16.37 10.13 -4.33
C SER A 150 16.80 8.67 -4.33
N LEU A 151 17.16 8.15 -5.50
CA LEU A 151 17.60 6.76 -5.69
C LEU A 151 18.22 6.56 -7.08
N ASP A 152 19.00 5.50 -7.21
CA ASP A 152 19.57 5.04 -8.46
C ASP A 152 18.56 4.16 -9.22
N LEU A 153 18.19 4.60 -10.42
CA LEU A 153 17.30 3.85 -11.31
C LEU A 153 18.01 3.41 -12.57
N ARG A 154 17.59 2.26 -13.11
CA ARG A 154 17.95 1.83 -14.46
C ARG A 154 17.63 2.93 -15.46
N SER A 155 18.61 3.34 -16.26
CA SER A 155 18.52 4.44 -17.22
C SER A 155 19.03 4.03 -18.60
N ASN A 156 18.48 4.66 -19.64
CA ASN A 156 18.94 4.59 -21.03
C ASN A 156 20.03 5.64 -21.30
N ASN A 157 21.10 5.59 -20.50
CA ASN A 157 22.26 6.49 -20.26
C ASN A 157 22.77 7.47 -21.35
N HIS A 158 22.29 7.41 -22.58
CA HIS A 158 22.81 8.18 -23.71
C HIS A 158 21.99 9.43 -24.04
N ASP A 159 20.72 9.53 -23.62
CA ASP A 159 19.86 10.65 -23.99
C ASP A 159 18.71 10.85 -22.98
N LEU A 160 18.53 12.08 -22.50
CA LEU A 160 17.41 12.43 -21.62
C LEU A 160 16.06 12.37 -22.35
N ASP A 161 16.04 12.67 -23.65
CA ASP A 161 14.83 12.68 -24.46
C ASP A 161 14.32 11.27 -24.75
N ARG A 162 15.21 10.27 -24.68
CA ARG A 162 14.91 8.84 -24.86
C ARG A 162 14.94 8.07 -23.54
N GLU A 163 14.83 8.78 -22.42
CA GLU A 163 14.85 8.15 -21.12
C GLU A 163 13.58 7.32 -20.87
N ILE A 164 13.70 6.34 -19.99
CA ILE A 164 12.58 5.55 -19.52
C ILE A 164 11.54 6.46 -18.86
N ASN A 165 10.28 6.35 -19.28
CA ASN A 165 9.20 7.09 -18.65
C ASN A 165 8.80 6.44 -17.30
N TYR A 166 9.59 6.75 -16.27
CA TYR A 166 9.45 6.16 -14.93
C TYR A 166 8.05 6.36 -14.35
N CYS A 167 7.46 7.55 -14.53
CA CYS A 167 6.14 7.89 -13.99
C CYS A 167 5.06 6.97 -14.58
N ILE A 168 5.03 6.78 -15.90
CA ILE A 168 4.05 5.90 -16.54
C ILE A 168 4.24 4.45 -16.09
N ILE A 169 5.48 3.96 -16.07
CA ILE A 169 5.78 2.57 -15.72
C ILE A 169 5.40 2.27 -14.27
N LEU A 170 5.78 3.14 -13.33
CA LEU A 170 5.45 2.99 -11.92
C LEU A 170 3.94 3.09 -11.70
N ASN A 171 3.27 4.07 -12.29
CA ASN A 171 1.82 4.26 -12.09
C ASN A 171 0.95 3.13 -12.66
N LYS A 172 1.46 2.31 -13.58
CA LYS A 172 0.79 1.08 -14.05
C LYS A 172 0.77 -0.03 -12.99
N VAL A 173 1.71 -0.01 -12.05
CA VAL A 173 1.89 -1.07 -11.04
C VAL A 173 1.50 -0.58 -9.64
N LEU A 174 1.65 0.72 -9.37
CA LEU A 174 1.32 1.32 -8.09
C LEU A 174 -0.20 1.28 -7.80
N PRO A 175 -0.59 1.08 -6.53
CA PRO A 175 -1.98 1.20 -6.10
C PRO A 175 -2.58 2.57 -6.48
N PRO A 176 -3.90 2.67 -6.74
CA PRO A 176 -4.55 3.91 -7.17
C PRO A 176 -4.28 5.14 -6.28
N ALA A 177 -4.09 4.93 -4.98
CA ALA A 177 -3.85 5.98 -4.00
C ALA A 177 -2.40 6.51 -3.97
N ILE A 178 -1.47 5.88 -4.71
CA ILE A 178 -0.05 6.27 -4.79
C ILE A 178 0.29 6.55 -6.25
N ARG A 179 0.88 7.73 -6.51
CA ARG A 179 1.26 8.16 -7.86
C ARG A 179 2.64 8.79 -7.88
N CYS A 180 3.45 8.37 -8.84
CA CYS A 180 4.66 9.08 -9.25
C CYS A 180 4.25 10.17 -10.24
N VAL A 181 4.54 11.43 -9.93
CA VAL A 181 4.05 12.59 -10.68
C VAL A 181 5.13 13.15 -11.59
N ALA A 182 6.36 13.22 -11.10
CA ALA A 182 7.48 13.79 -11.82
C ALA A 182 8.79 13.09 -11.43
N TRP A 183 9.80 13.27 -12.26
CA TRP A 183 11.16 12.84 -11.98
C TRP A 183 12.18 13.83 -12.55
N CYS A 184 13.40 13.82 -12.01
CA CYS A 184 14.50 14.67 -12.48
C CYS A 184 15.86 13.99 -12.26
N PRO A 185 16.80 14.02 -13.22
CA PRO A 185 18.16 13.55 -13.00
C PRO A 185 18.92 14.48 -12.06
N VAL A 186 19.76 13.92 -11.19
CA VAL A 186 20.58 14.68 -10.23
C VAL A 186 21.99 14.09 -10.14
N SER A 187 22.91 14.81 -9.50
CA SER A 187 24.25 14.27 -9.20
C SER A 187 24.16 13.07 -8.26
N ASP A 188 25.07 12.11 -8.38
CA ASP A 188 25.11 10.89 -7.58
C ASP A 188 25.21 11.13 -6.06
N ASN A 189 25.71 12.30 -5.66
CA ASN A 189 25.83 12.72 -4.25
C ASN A 189 24.59 13.43 -3.69
N PHE A 190 23.54 13.63 -4.49
CA PHE A 190 22.37 14.40 -4.06
C PHE A 190 21.46 13.55 -3.17
N SER A 191 21.27 13.94 -1.91
CA SER A 191 20.34 13.25 -1.01
C SER A 191 19.05 14.04 -0.84
N ALA A 192 17.91 13.44 -1.19
CA ALA A 192 16.60 14.04 -0.92
C ALA A 192 16.39 14.37 0.58
N ARG A 193 17.12 13.70 1.48
CA ARG A 193 17.06 13.96 2.92
C ARG A 193 17.89 15.18 3.34
N PHE A 194 19.17 15.21 2.96
CA PHE A 194 20.14 16.19 3.47
C PHE A 194 20.14 17.49 2.67
N ASN A 195 19.82 17.44 1.38
CA ASN A 195 19.72 18.64 0.54
C ASN A 195 18.35 19.31 0.61
N CYS A 196 17.40 18.75 1.39
CA CYS A 196 16.11 19.39 1.64
C CYS A 196 16.27 20.57 2.60
N THR A 197 15.96 21.78 2.13
CA THR A 197 16.05 23.02 2.92
C THR A 197 14.80 23.30 3.75
N LEU A 198 13.62 23.06 3.18
CA LEU A 198 12.34 23.37 3.82
C LEU A 198 11.28 22.31 3.52
N ARG A 199 10.40 22.09 4.48
CA ARG A 199 9.17 21.29 4.31
C ARG A 199 7.96 22.14 4.72
N LYS A 200 7.00 22.30 3.81
CA LYS A 200 5.75 23.00 4.08
C LYS A 200 4.64 21.97 4.33
N TYR A 201 3.93 22.12 5.44
CA TYR A 201 2.78 21.29 5.78
C TYR A 201 1.52 22.16 5.82
N LYS A 202 0.41 21.59 5.34
CA LYS A 202 -0.93 22.18 5.47
C LYS A 202 -1.78 21.23 6.29
N TYR A 203 -2.44 21.78 7.31
CA TYR A 203 -3.36 21.05 8.17
C TYR A 203 -4.78 21.48 7.82
N PHE A 204 -5.64 20.50 7.58
CA PHE A 204 -7.04 20.71 7.25
C PHE A 204 -7.88 20.09 8.35
N PHE A 205 -8.65 20.92 9.06
CA PHE A 205 -9.59 20.47 10.08
C PHE A 205 -10.84 21.34 10.01
N PRO A 206 -12.02 20.80 10.38
CA PRO A 206 -13.23 21.60 10.54
C PRO A 206 -13.00 22.70 11.58
N LYS A 207 -13.48 23.94 11.31
CA LYS A 207 -13.28 25.08 12.23
C LYS A 207 -13.87 24.83 13.64
N GLY A 208 -15.05 24.19 13.72
CA GLY A 208 -15.71 23.89 15.00
C GLY A 208 -15.71 25.07 15.97
N PHE A 209 -15.36 24.81 17.23
CA PHE A 209 -15.15 25.82 18.27
C PHE A 209 -13.66 26.21 18.46
N LEU A 210 -12.80 25.91 17.47
CA LEU A 210 -11.39 26.21 17.59
C LEU A 210 -11.17 27.73 17.49
N ASN A 211 -10.50 28.30 18.49
CA ASN A 211 -10.13 29.72 18.53
C ASN A 211 -8.88 29.98 17.68
N ILE A 212 -9.05 29.95 16.37
CA ILE A 212 -8.00 30.16 15.38
C ILE A 212 -8.52 31.14 14.35
N GLN A 213 -7.79 32.23 14.17
CA GLN A 213 -8.07 33.18 13.12
C GLN A 213 -7.80 32.52 11.78
N VAL A 214 -8.78 32.58 10.87
CA VAL A 214 -8.64 32.07 9.51
C VAL A 214 -7.60 32.94 8.83
N SER A 215 -6.35 32.50 8.87
CA SER A 215 -5.25 33.17 8.22
C SER A 215 -5.40 32.90 6.72
N TYR A 216 -5.56 33.95 5.91
CA TYR A 216 -5.50 33.84 4.46
C TYR A 216 -4.11 33.36 4.06
N ILE A 217 -3.94 32.05 3.90
CA ILE A 217 -2.71 31.45 3.41
C ILE A 217 -2.82 31.42 1.89
N ILE A 218 -2.14 32.38 1.25
CA ILE A 218 -1.80 32.39 -0.18
C ILE A 218 -1.01 31.12 -0.53
#